data_AF-A0A4Q6G674-F1
#
_entry.id   AF-A0A4Q6G674-F1
#
_cell.length_a   1.000
_cell.length_b   1.000
_cell.length_c   1.000
_cell.angle_alpha   90.00
_cell.angle_beta   90.00
_cell.angle_gamma   90.00
#
_symmetry.space_group_name_H-M   'P 1'
#
loop_
_entity.id
_entity.type
_entity.pdbx_description
1 polymer ?
#
loop_
_entity_poly.entity_id
_entity_poly.type
_entity_poly.pdbx_seq_one_letter_code
_entity_poly.pdbx_strand_id
1 'polypeptide(L)'
;SPGNLYYHFRNKDDIIEQLFARYEERMDTALATPAARLPGLEDIWLQLHLVFECIWDYRFLYRDLVEILSRNRRLRLRFARILKRADDSAHTVMRGMSQAGVMRATPAELAGTATNVLVVATFWLNYSAARGDKDEQVAIRHGIVQVMMLLAPFLRDAERVHLNTLIQAYLD
;
A
#
# COMPACT_ATOMS: atom_id res chain seq x y z
N SER A 1 -30.91 -3.45 -16.24
CA SER A 1 -31.46 -4.82 -16.20
C SER A 1 -30.32 -5.83 -16.26
N PRO A 2 -30.51 -7.09 -15.81
CA PRO A 2 -29.50 -8.15 -15.94
C PRO A 2 -28.97 -8.30 -17.38
N GLY A 3 -29.84 -8.13 -18.39
CA GLY A 3 -29.45 -8.16 -19.80
C GLY A 3 -28.46 -7.06 -20.23
N ASN A 4 -28.51 -5.87 -19.62
CA ASN A 4 -27.52 -4.81 -19.88
C ASN A 4 -26.14 -5.15 -19.30
N LEU A 5 -26.09 -5.89 -18.19
CA LEU A 5 -24.84 -6.33 -17.58
C LEU A 5 -24.17 -7.42 -18.44
N TYR A 6 -24.95 -8.41 -18.91
CA TYR A 6 -24.44 -9.49 -19.75
C TYR A 6 -24.00 -9.02 -21.15
N TYR A 7 -24.54 -7.90 -21.64
CA TYR A 7 -24.09 -7.28 -22.88
C TYR A 7 -22.64 -6.77 -22.79
N HIS A 8 -22.22 -6.28 -21.62
CA HIS A 8 -20.87 -5.75 -21.40
C HIS A 8 -19.91 -6.74 -20.75
N PHE A 9 -20.42 -7.78 -20.06
CA PHE A 9 -19.62 -8.73 -19.30
C PHE A 9 -20.14 -10.17 -19.50
N ARG A 10 -19.30 -11.09 -19.95
CA ARG A 10 -19.73 -12.48 -20.20
C ARG A 10 -19.91 -13.26 -18.89
N ASN A 11 -19.18 -12.88 -17.84
CA ASN A 11 -19.24 -13.47 -16.50
C ASN A 11 -18.68 -12.50 -15.44
N LYS A 12 -18.69 -12.93 -14.17
CA LYS A 12 -18.14 -12.17 -13.03
C LYS A 12 -16.63 -11.89 -13.18
N ASP A 13 -15.88 -12.80 -13.79
CA ASP A 13 -14.43 -12.67 -13.93
C ASP A 13 -14.06 -11.53 -14.88
N ASP A 14 -14.83 -11.31 -15.96
CA ASP A 14 -14.65 -10.15 -16.85
C ASP A 14 -14.80 -8.82 -16.11
N ILE A 15 -15.75 -8.74 -15.16
CA ILE A 15 -15.94 -7.55 -14.31
C ILE A 15 -14.72 -7.35 -13.41
N ILE A 16 -14.25 -8.43 -12.76
CA ILE A 16 -13.08 -8.39 -11.88
C ILE A 16 -11.84 -7.95 -12.66
N GLU A 17 -11.64 -8.46 -13.88
CA GLU A 17 -10.47 -8.09 -14.69
C GLU A 17 -10.45 -6.60 -15.07
N GLN A 18 -11.61 -6.01 -15.38
CA GLN A 18 -11.73 -4.58 -15.67
C GLN A 18 -11.53 -3.72 -14.43
N LEU A 19 -12.12 -4.10 -13.29
CA LEU A 19 -11.90 -3.40 -12.03
C LEU A 19 -10.44 -3.49 -11.58
N PHE A 20 -9.81 -4.65 -11.77
CA PHE A 20 -8.39 -4.84 -11.48
C PHE A 20 -7.51 -3.96 -12.38
N ALA A 21 -7.88 -3.73 -13.64
CA ALA A 21 -7.14 -2.82 -14.51
C ALA A 21 -7.15 -1.37 -14.00
N ARG A 22 -8.32 -0.88 -13.56
CA ARG A 22 -8.42 0.46 -12.96
C ARG A 22 -7.67 0.56 -11.63
N TYR A 23 -7.69 -0.51 -10.83
CA TYR A 23 -6.87 -0.63 -9.63
C TYR A 23 -5.38 -0.55 -9.96
N GLU A 24 -4.91 -1.29 -10.97
CA GLU A 24 -3.51 -1.27 -11.41
C GLU A 24 -3.06 0.13 -11.84
N GLU A 25 -3.85 0.84 -12.64
CA GLU A 25 -3.56 2.22 -13.07
C GLU A 25 -3.50 3.21 -11.90
N ARG A 26 -4.45 3.11 -10.97
CA ARG A 26 -4.47 3.99 -9.78
C ARG A 26 -3.30 3.67 -8.84
N MET A 27 -2.96 2.40 -8.67
CA MET A 27 -1.83 1.98 -7.85
C MET A 27 -0.50 2.43 -8.48
N ASP A 28 -0.38 2.41 -9.81
CA ASP A 28 0.82 2.92 -10.51
C ASP A 28 1.01 4.42 -10.27
N THR A 29 -0.09 5.19 -10.24
CA THR A 29 -0.05 6.61 -9.88
C THR A 29 0.32 6.80 -8.41
N ALA A 30 -0.28 6.03 -7.51
CA ALA A 30 -0.03 6.12 -6.08
C ALA A 30 1.42 5.75 -5.70
N LEU A 31 2.04 4.77 -6.37
CA LEU A 31 3.40 4.32 -6.10
C LEU A 31 4.50 5.19 -6.74
N ALA A 32 4.13 6.22 -7.50
CA ALA A 32 5.08 7.11 -8.15
C ALA A 32 5.94 7.82 -7.10
N THR A 33 7.25 7.89 -7.35
CA THR A 33 8.21 8.62 -6.52
C THR A 33 8.56 9.98 -7.15
N PRO A 34 8.90 11.00 -6.35
CA PRO A 34 9.35 12.28 -6.88
C PRO A 34 10.61 12.10 -7.75
N ALA A 35 10.56 12.55 -9.01
CA ALA A 35 11.68 12.42 -9.94
C ALA A 35 12.76 13.50 -9.76
N ALA A 36 12.38 14.67 -9.23
CA ALA A 36 13.23 15.88 -9.23
C ALA A 36 14.06 16.09 -7.96
N ARG A 37 13.76 15.35 -6.87
CA ARG A 37 14.46 15.49 -5.58
C ARG A 37 14.40 14.19 -4.78
N LEU A 38 15.26 14.07 -3.77
CA LEU A 38 15.17 12.98 -2.80
C LEU A 38 13.83 13.05 -2.04
N PRO A 39 13.17 11.90 -1.81
CA PRO A 39 11.93 11.85 -1.04
C PRO A 39 12.21 12.10 0.45
N GLY A 40 11.36 12.91 1.07
CA GLY A 40 11.31 13.15 2.51
C GLY A 40 10.15 12.41 3.17
N LEU A 41 9.99 12.59 4.48
CA LEU A 41 8.98 11.85 5.24
C LEU A 41 7.54 12.17 4.81
N GLU A 42 7.26 13.43 4.46
CA GLU A 42 5.94 13.86 3.99
C GLU A 42 5.55 13.22 2.64
N ASP A 43 6.52 12.99 1.74
CA ASP A 43 6.25 12.30 0.48
C ASP A 43 5.80 10.86 0.71
N ILE A 44 6.41 10.21 1.72
CA ILE A 44 6.08 8.84 2.10
C ILE A 44 4.72 8.79 2.75
N TRP A 45 4.44 9.72 3.66
CA TRP A 45 3.13 9.85 4.28
C TRP A 45 2.04 10.03 3.23
N LEU A 46 2.24 10.92 2.25
CA LEU A 46 1.29 11.15 1.16
C LEU A 46 1.18 9.91 0.25
N GLN A 47 2.30 9.28 -0.09
CA GLN A 47 2.32 8.07 -0.91
C GLN A 47 1.53 6.94 -0.23
N LEU A 48 1.76 6.71 1.07
CA LEU A 48 1.02 5.73 1.86
C LEU A 48 -0.46 6.09 1.91
N HIS A 49 -0.81 7.36 2.10
CA HIS A 49 -2.19 7.82 2.08
C HIS A 49 -2.88 7.43 0.76
N LEU A 50 -2.27 7.76 -0.38
CA LEU A 50 -2.82 7.45 -1.71
C LEU A 50 -2.92 5.93 -1.97
N VAL A 51 -1.94 5.16 -1.52
CA VAL A 51 -1.97 3.68 -1.60
C VAL A 51 -3.14 3.14 -0.78
N PHE A 52 -3.30 3.58 0.46
CA PHE A 52 -4.37 3.11 1.34
C PHE A 52 -5.76 3.58 0.89
N GLU A 53 -5.89 4.77 0.31
CA GLU A 53 -7.13 5.18 -0.37
C GLU A 53 -7.45 4.29 -1.58
N CYS A 54 -6.44 3.89 -2.36
CA CYS A 54 -6.63 2.94 -3.45
C CYS A 54 -7.07 1.56 -2.90
N ILE A 55 -6.46 1.09 -1.81
CA ILE A 55 -6.88 -0.14 -1.13
C ILE A 55 -8.33 -0.05 -0.66
N TRP A 56 -8.73 1.08 -0.09
CA TRP A 56 -10.09 1.34 0.37
C TRP A 56 -11.12 1.23 -0.76
N ASP A 57 -10.87 1.91 -1.88
CA ASP A 57 -11.79 1.93 -3.03
C ASP A 57 -11.90 0.58 -3.73
N TYR A 58 -10.83 -0.22 -3.69
CA TYR A 58 -10.78 -1.57 -4.26
C TYR A 58 -10.74 -2.68 -3.20
N ARG A 59 -11.24 -2.42 -1.99
CA ARG A 59 -11.13 -3.33 -0.84
C ARG A 59 -11.72 -4.72 -1.04
N PHE A 60 -12.69 -4.85 -1.96
CA PHE A 60 -13.23 -6.14 -2.35
C PHE A 60 -12.16 -7.08 -2.95
N LEU A 61 -11.14 -6.54 -3.64
CA LEU A 61 -9.99 -7.33 -4.12
C LEU A 61 -9.18 -7.86 -2.96
N TYR A 62 -9.01 -7.06 -1.91
CA TYR A 62 -8.19 -7.38 -0.75
C TYR A 62 -8.84 -8.43 0.16
N ARG A 63 -10.17 -8.39 0.33
CA ARG A 63 -10.92 -9.36 1.14
C ARG A 63 -10.82 -10.79 0.60
N ASP A 64 -10.85 -10.96 -0.72
CA ASP A 64 -10.80 -12.26 -1.39
C ASP A 64 -9.47 -12.48 -2.15
N LEU A 65 -8.41 -11.72 -1.81
CA LEU A 65 -7.20 -11.62 -2.62
C LEU A 65 -6.60 -12.99 -2.96
N VAL A 66 -6.35 -13.81 -1.92
CA VAL A 66 -5.72 -15.12 -2.09
C VAL A 66 -6.54 -16.01 -3.02
N GLU A 67 -7.87 -15.95 -2.90
CA GLU A 67 -8.78 -16.75 -3.72
C GLU A 67 -8.86 -16.27 -5.17
N ILE A 68 -8.91 -14.95 -5.39
CA ILE A 68 -8.88 -14.35 -6.73
C ILE A 68 -7.58 -14.74 -7.45
N LEU A 69 -6.44 -14.65 -6.76
CA LEU A 69 -5.13 -14.96 -7.34
C LEU A 69 -4.89 -16.47 -7.52
N SER A 70 -5.51 -17.33 -6.71
CA SER A 70 -5.41 -18.79 -6.87
C SER A 70 -6.12 -19.28 -8.13
N ARG A 71 -7.26 -18.66 -8.46
CA ARG A 71 -8.12 -19.05 -9.59
C ARG A 71 -7.78 -18.36 -10.91
N ASN A 72 -7.17 -17.17 -10.88
CA ASN A 72 -6.83 -16.42 -12.09
C ASN A 72 -5.31 -16.15 -12.20
N ARG A 73 -4.62 -16.96 -13.01
CA ARG A 73 -3.18 -16.84 -13.28
C ARG A 73 -2.79 -15.47 -13.85
N ARG A 74 -3.64 -14.87 -14.69
CA ARG A 74 -3.37 -13.56 -15.30
C ARG A 74 -3.36 -12.48 -14.23
N LEU A 75 -4.36 -12.45 -13.36
CA LEU A 75 -4.42 -11.51 -12.23
C LEU A 75 -3.26 -11.72 -11.26
N ARG A 76 -2.89 -12.98 -10.97
CA ARG A 76 -1.69 -13.30 -10.16
C ARG A 76 -0.42 -12.66 -10.71
N LEU A 77 -0.17 -12.77 -12.02
CA LEU A 77 1.01 -12.16 -12.64
C LEU A 77 0.97 -10.63 -12.66
N ARG A 78 -0.21 -10.01 -12.81
CA ARG A 78 -0.37 -8.55 -12.73
C ARG A 78 -0.14 -8.06 -11.30
N PHE A 79 -0.75 -8.71 -10.31
CA PHE A 79 -0.57 -8.36 -8.91
C PHE A 79 0.88 -8.53 -8.45
N ALA A 80 1.58 -9.57 -8.89
CA ALA A 80 3.01 -9.74 -8.62
C ALA A 80 3.86 -8.59 -9.19
N ARG A 81 3.49 -8.02 -10.36
CA ARG A 81 4.16 -6.83 -10.91
C ARG A 81 3.88 -5.58 -10.08
N ILE A 82 2.66 -5.42 -9.56
CA ILE A 82 2.33 -4.34 -8.63
C ILE A 82 3.19 -4.44 -7.36
N LEU A 83 3.26 -5.63 -6.74
CA LEU A 83 4.10 -5.85 -5.56
C LEU A 83 5.58 -5.58 -5.85
N LYS A 84 6.09 -6.01 -7.01
CA LYS A 84 7.46 -5.71 -7.40
C LYS A 84 7.71 -4.20 -7.53
N ARG A 85 6.79 -3.45 -8.14
CA ARG A 85 6.92 -1.99 -8.24
C ARG A 85 6.85 -1.31 -6.88
N ALA A 86 5.97 -1.76 -6.00
CA ALA A 86 5.88 -1.28 -4.63
C ALA A 86 7.19 -1.55 -3.86
N ASP A 87 7.79 -2.72 -4.04
CA ASP A 87 9.08 -3.09 -3.44
C ASP A 87 10.22 -2.20 -3.94
N ASP A 88 10.31 -2.02 -5.26
CA ASP A 88 11.32 -1.16 -5.90
C ASP A 88 11.16 0.31 -5.43
N SER A 89 9.91 0.78 -5.27
CA SER A 89 9.57 2.11 -4.75
C SER A 89 9.99 2.27 -3.28
N ALA A 90 9.60 1.33 -2.42
CA ALA A 90 9.95 1.32 -0.99
C ALA A 90 11.47 1.36 -0.78
N HIS A 91 12.21 0.52 -1.52
CA HIS A 91 13.66 0.51 -1.47
C HIS A 91 14.28 1.84 -1.95
N THR A 92 13.75 2.42 -3.02
CA THR A 92 14.25 3.70 -3.56
C THR A 92 14.05 4.82 -2.55
N VAL A 93 12.87 4.89 -1.95
CA VAL A 93 12.51 5.86 -0.93
C VAL A 93 13.38 5.72 0.33
N MET A 94 13.52 4.50 0.86
CA MET A 94 14.32 4.26 2.06
C MET A 94 15.81 4.54 1.87
N ARG A 95 16.37 4.19 0.69
CA ARG A 95 17.74 4.58 0.34
C ARG A 95 17.90 6.09 0.24
N GLY A 96 16.95 6.78 -0.38
CA GLY A 96 16.95 8.24 -0.48
C GLY A 96 16.96 8.92 0.89
N MET A 97 16.13 8.44 1.83
CA MET A 97 16.14 8.92 3.22
C MET A 97 17.45 8.63 3.95
N SER A 98 18.05 7.46 3.74
CA SER A 98 19.35 7.14 4.34
C SER A 98 20.46 8.06 3.80
N GLN A 99 20.48 8.33 2.50
CA GLN A 99 21.43 9.26 1.86
C GLN A 99 21.22 10.71 2.32
N ALA A 100 19.98 11.12 2.52
CA ALA A 100 19.62 12.44 3.07
C ALA A 100 19.91 12.57 4.58
N GLY A 101 20.31 11.49 5.25
CA GLY A 101 20.57 11.47 6.68
C GLY A 101 19.32 11.44 7.56
N VAL A 102 18.13 11.20 6.99
CA VAL A 102 16.85 11.06 7.72
C VAL A 102 16.78 9.73 8.48
N MET A 103 17.33 8.66 7.89
CA MET A 103 17.37 7.32 8.48
C MET A 103 18.80 6.86 8.76
N ARG A 104 18.96 6.09 9.84
CA ARG A 104 20.16 5.32 10.17
C ARG A 104 19.79 3.83 10.24
N ALA A 105 20.06 3.12 9.15
CA ALA A 105 19.82 1.69 9.02
C ALA A 105 20.88 1.06 8.11
N THR A 106 21.17 -0.21 8.33
CA THR A 106 21.97 -1.04 7.43
C THR A 106 21.16 -1.42 6.19
N PRO A 107 21.81 -1.80 5.07
CA PRO A 107 21.10 -2.27 3.88
C PRO A 107 20.18 -3.47 4.15
N ALA A 108 20.58 -4.37 5.05
CA ALA A 108 19.77 -5.53 5.44
C ALA A 108 18.50 -5.13 6.21
N GLU A 109 18.62 -4.17 7.13
CA GLU A 109 17.47 -3.61 7.86
C GLU A 109 16.50 -2.89 6.91
N LEU A 110 17.02 -2.14 5.92
CA LEU A 110 16.19 -1.49 4.90
C LEU A 110 15.42 -2.52 4.06
N ALA A 111 16.08 -3.58 3.61
CA ALA A 111 15.44 -4.64 2.81
C ALA A 111 14.36 -5.40 3.61
N GLY A 112 14.64 -5.71 4.87
CA GLY A 112 13.67 -6.33 5.77
C GLY A 112 12.46 -5.42 6.02
N THR A 113 12.71 -4.13 6.28
CA THR A 113 11.66 -3.14 6.50
C THR A 113 10.80 -2.93 5.26
N ALA A 114 11.39 -2.86 4.06
CA ALA A 114 10.66 -2.78 2.80
C ALA A 114 9.70 -3.97 2.62
N THR A 115 10.17 -5.19 2.89
CA THR A 115 9.33 -6.40 2.86
C THR A 115 8.17 -6.30 3.86
N ASN A 116 8.46 -5.87 5.10
CA ASN A 116 7.43 -5.72 6.14
C ASN A 116 6.39 -4.67 5.78
N VAL A 117 6.80 -3.54 5.19
CA VAL A 117 5.88 -2.50 4.67
C VAL A 117 4.91 -3.11 3.67
N LEU A 118 5.40 -3.89 2.70
CA LEU A 118 4.55 -4.53 1.69
C LEU A 118 3.59 -5.55 2.30
N VAL A 119 4.08 -6.38 3.21
CA VAL A 119 3.25 -7.39 3.89
C VAL A 119 2.12 -6.72 4.69
N VAL A 120 2.46 -5.72 5.51
CA VAL A 120 1.48 -4.99 6.33
C VAL A 120 0.49 -4.27 5.42
N ALA A 121 0.96 -3.47 4.45
CA ALA A 121 0.06 -2.76 3.54
C ALA A 121 -0.87 -3.72 2.76
N THR A 122 -0.37 -4.89 2.34
CA THR A 122 -1.15 -5.85 1.56
C THR A 122 -2.21 -6.57 2.40
N PHE A 123 -1.90 -6.90 3.65
CA PHE A 123 -2.77 -7.77 4.47
C PHE A 123 -3.43 -7.06 5.66
N TRP A 124 -3.21 -5.75 5.84
CA TRP A 124 -3.75 -5.00 6.98
C TRP A 124 -5.27 -5.12 7.09
N LEU A 125 -6.01 -4.95 5.98
CA LEU A 125 -7.47 -5.02 6.02
C LEU A 125 -7.96 -6.44 6.39
N ASN A 126 -7.28 -7.47 5.90
CA ASN A 126 -7.57 -8.86 6.25
C ASN A 126 -7.33 -9.12 7.74
N TYR A 127 -6.23 -8.60 8.28
CA TYR A 127 -5.91 -8.67 9.71
C TYR A 127 -6.95 -7.94 10.56
N SER A 128 -7.32 -6.71 10.18
CA SER A 128 -8.33 -5.91 10.89
C SER A 128 -9.70 -6.59 10.91
N ALA A 129 -10.13 -7.15 9.76
CA ALA A 129 -11.37 -7.92 9.67
C ALA A 129 -11.34 -9.18 10.55
N ALA A 130 -10.22 -9.91 10.59
CA ALA A 130 -10.06 -11.10 11.42
C ALA A 130 -10.11 -10.81 12.93
N ARG A 131 -9.74 -9.59 13.35
CA ARG A 131 -9.91 -9.12 14.75
C ARG A 131 -11.33 -8.68 15.09
N GLY A 132 -12.22 -8.56 14.10
CA GLY A 132 -13.59 -8.12 14.29
C GLY A 132 -13.77 -6.60 14.31
N ASP A 133 -12.82 -5.84 13.76
CA ASP A 133 -12.97 -4.39 13.58
C ASP A 133 -14.17 -4.12 12.63
N LYS A 134 -15.11 -3.29 13.07
CA LYS A 134 -16.35 -3.02 12.31
C LYS A 134 -16.28 -1.81 11.41
N ASP A 135 -15.38 -0.88 11.72
CA ASP A 135 -15.17 0.34 10.94
C ASP A 135 -13.92 0.18 10.06
N GLU A 136 -14.15 -0.17 8.81
CA GLU A 136 -13.07 -0.35 7.84
C GLU A 136 -12.38 0.98 7.48
N GLN A 137 -13.05 2.12 7.61
CA GLN A 137 -12.45 3.42 7.32
C GLN A 137 -11.45 3.81 8.42
N VAL A 138 -11.79 3.55 9.67
CA VAL A 138 -10.85 3.65 10.79
C VAL A 138 -9.72 2.63 10.64
N ALA A 139 -10.03 1.39 10.20
CA ALA A 139 -9.00 0.40 9.92
C ALA A 139 -7.98 0.91 8.91
N ILE A 140 -8.41 1.52 7.79
CA ILE A 140 -7.50 2.07 6.79
C ILE A 140 -6.54 3.12 7.40
N ARG A 141 -7.05 4.05 8.22
CA ARG A 141 -6.23 5.05 8.92
C ARG A 141 -5.19 4.39 9.82
N HIS A 142 -5.60 3.41 10.62
CA HIS A 142 -4.66 2.64 11.45
C HIS A 142 -3.61 1.89 10.64
N GLY A 143 -3.96 1.40 9.44
CA GLY A 143 -3.01 0.74 8.55
C GLY A 143 -1.88 1.66 8.11
N ILE A 144 -2.21 2.90 7.77
CA ILE A 144 -1.22 3.93 7.45
C ILE A 144 -0.29 4.16 8.65
N VAL A 145 -0.84 4.29 9.85
CA VAL A 145 -0.05 4.44 11.10
C VAL A 145 0.88 3.24 11.31
N GLN A 146 0.40 2.01 11.16
CA GLN A 146 1.24 0.82 11.35
C GLN A 146 2.42 0.78 10.38
N VAL A 147 2.16 1.07 9.09
CA VAL A 147 3.24 1.09 8.09
C VAL A 147 4.25 2.19 8.39
N MET A 148 3.80 3.39 8.79
CA MET A 148 4.69 4.46 9.23
C MET A 148 5.53 4.08 10.46
N MET A 149 4.93 3.40 11.43
CA MET A 149 5.62 2.98 12.66
C MET A 149 6.72 1.94 12.41
N LEU A 150 6.71 1.22 11.29
CA LEU A 150 7.82 0.34 10.88
C LEU A 150 9.10 1.13 10.57
N LEU A 151 8.99 2.41 10.22
CA LEU A 151 10.14 3.28 9.94
C LEU A 151 10.73 3.89 11.21
N ALA A 152 9.91 4.06 12.25
CA ALA A 152 10.26 4.78 13.47
C ALA A 152 11.55 4.33 14.18
N PRO A 153 11.97 3.04 14.18
CA PRO A 153 13.23 2.61 14.78
C PRO A 153 14.48 3.15 14.08
N PHE A 154 14.37 3.50 12.79
CA PHE A 154 15.50 3.91 11.97
C PHE A 154 15.59 5.43 11.79
N LEU A 155 14.54 6.16 12.13
CA LEU A 155 14.54 7.62 12.07
C LEU A 155 15.39 8.20 13.19
N ARG A 156 16.05 9.32 12.89
CA ARG A 156 16.68 10.15 13.92
C ARG A 156 15.61 10.87 14.74
N ASP A 157 16.00 11.44 15.88
CA ASP A 157 15.06 11.96 16.88
C ASP A 157 14.13 13.06 16.32
N ALA A 158 14.67 14.00 15.52
CA ALA A 158 13.87 15.07 14.93
C ALA A 158 12.82 14.53 13.95
N GLU A 159 13.23 13.60 13.08
CA GLU A 159 12.34 12.98 12.08
C GLU A 159 11.36 12.01 12.72
N ARG A 160 11.71 11.38 13.85
CA ARG A 160 10.78 10.59 14.65
C ARG A 160 9.70 11.47 15.29
N VAL A 161 10.05 12.65 15.80
CA VAL A 161 9.05 13.62 16.29
C VAL A 161 8.13 14.05 15.15
N HIS A 162 8.68 14.35 13.97
CA HIS A 162 7.89 14.72 12.81
C HIS A 162 6.96 13.57 12.34
N LEU A 163 7.44 12.33 12.31
CA LEU A 163 6.61 11.13 12.08
C LEU A 163 5.44 11.09 13.06
N ASN A 164 5.72 11.29 14.35
CA ASN A 164 4.71 11.27 15.40
C ASN A 164 3.65 12.36 15.22
N THR A 165 4.02 13.51 14.67
CA THR A 165 3.07 14.56 14.28
C THR A 165 2.21 14.13 13.10
N LEU A 166 2.81 13.55 12.05
CA LEU A 166 2.08 13.10 10.86
C LEU A 166 1.07 11.97 11.17
N ILE A 167 1.38 11.06 12.11
CA ILE A 167 0.46 9.99 12.50
C ILE A 167 -0.75 10.50 13.30
N GLN A 168 -0.67 11.66 13.97
CA GLN A 168 -1.81 12.18 14.74
C GLN A 168 -3.03 12.44 13.85
N ALA A 169 -2.82 12.80 12.58
CA ALA A 169 -3.89 13.02 11.61
C ALA A 169 -4.77 11.77 11.35
N TYR A 170 -4.37 10.60 11.85
CA TYR A 170 -5.08 9.33 11.70
C TYR A 170 -5.65 8.76 13.00
N LEU A 171 -5.41 9.42 14.14
CA LEU A 171 -5.85 8.97 15.46
C LEU A 171 -7.17 9.61 15.92
N ASP A 172 -7.66 10.61 15.17
CA ASP A 172 -8.99 11.22 15.29
C ASP A 172 -10.02 10.56 14.33
#